data_AF-A0A117SH98-F1
#
_entry.id   AF-A0A117SH98-F1
#
_cell.length_a   1.000
_cell.length_b   1.000
_cell.length_c   1.000
_cell.angle_alpha   90.00
_cell.angle_beta   90.00
_cell.angle_gamma   90.00
#
_symmetry.space_group_name_H-M   'P 1'
#
loop_
_entity.id
_entity.type
_entity.pdbx_description
1 polymer ?
#
loop_
_entity_poly.entity_id
_entity_poly.type
_entity_poly.pdbx_seq_one_letter_code
_entity_poly.pdbx_strand_id
1 'polypeptide(L)'
;MFNDKTIVNDAGRRIHDEVFIESIDRRERIRRFLTAKLGIDDVSARDEQLAADMLEQLLREDNPLVNEILGDAVIFLSELEDDDAYIPVFGNRSGRANSFYDRSKAKAYIDAYWKNYNPAYPSFSHGGGDCTNFISQVLYAGGLPWADDNNPANHKKSVNWYCKPGATNKDSEKRITFSWKIAAVFKAHWIKRVELHKMYSYTEAIRNMNELSGEVFLGDVVQFCYSSGVPYHTLAVTGFNRDPEYHVRDIVLTSHDIDSNTRSLYRTMLEYPADYKLRVYNIKKGR
;
A
#
# COMPACT_ATOMS: atom_id res chain seq x y z
N MET A 1 34.44 9.86 38.35
CA MET A 1 33.99 11.02 37.55
C MET A 1 33.05 10.52 36.48
N PHE A 2 31.79 10.91 36.60
CA PHE A 2 30.70 10.88 35.61
C PHE A 2 31.18 11.33 34.21
N ASN A 3 30.58 11.02 33.06
CA ASN A 3 29.42 10.25 32.62
C ASN A 3 29.34 10.52 31.10
N ASP A 4 29.20 9.52 30.22
CA ASP A 4 28.44 9.69 28.98
C ASP A 4 28.16 8.33 28.31
N LYS A 5 27.07 7.69 28.73
CA LYS A 5 26.35 6.77 27.86
C LYS A 5 25.14 7.54 27.37
N THR A 6 25.25 8.13 26.19
CA THR A 6 24.11 8.57 25.40
C THR A 6 23.16 7.39 25.25
N ILE A 7 22.03 7.50 25.95
CA ILE A 7 20.87 6.63 25.84
C ILE A 7 20.33 6.82 24.42
N VAL A 8 20.68 5.90 23.51
CA VAL A 8 19.96 5.76 22.25
C VAL A 8 18.61 5.15 22.62
N ASN A 9 17.56 5.93 22.39
CA ASN A 9 16.20 5.61 22.82
C ASN A 9 15.69 4.37 22.08
N ASP A 10 15.72 3.23 22.76
CA ASP A 10 15.34 1.87 22.32
C ASP A 10 13.82 1.67 22.15
N ALA A 11 13.05 2.76 22.08
CA ALA A 11 11.59 2.74 21.96
C ALA A 11 11.09 2.39 20.54
N GLY A 12 11.93 2.60 19.51
CA GLY A 12 11.56 2.32 18.11
C GLY A 12 11.68 0.84 17.71
N ARG A 13 12.55 0.05 18.35
CA ARG A 13 12.76 -1.36 17.98
C ARG A 13 11.66 -2.30 18.45
N ARG A 14 11.02 -2.02 19.58
CA ARG A 14 10.08 -2.98 20.21
C ARG A 14 8.74 -3.11 19.49
N ILE A 15 8.21 -2.01 18.95
CA ILE A 15 6.90 -2.04 18.26
C ILE A 15 7.01 -2.77 16.91
N HIS A 16 8.15 -2.67 16.23
CA HIS A 16 8.33 -3.30 14.92
C HIS A 16 8.51 -4.83 15.01
N ASP A 17 9.28 -5.31 15.99
CA ASP A 17 9.54 -6.75 16.17
C ASP A 17 8.33 -7.50 16.75
N GLU A 18 7.57 -6.87 17.66
CA GLU A 18 6.34 -7.45 18.22
C GLU A 18 5.25 -7.56 17.15
N VAL A 19 5.03 -6.51 16.35
CA VAL A 19 4.07 -6.52 15.22
C VAL A 19 4.46 -7.56 14.15
N PHE A 20 5.76 -7.77 13.92
CA PHE A 20 6.23 -8.76 12.96
C PHE A 20 6.03 -10.20 13.46
N ILE A 21 6.35 -10.51 14.71
CA ILE A 21 6.14 -11.85 15.28
C ILE A 21 4.64 -12.16 15.42
N GLU A 22 3.82 -11.19 15.83
CA GLU A 22 2.35 -11.32 15.85
C GLU A 22 1.78 -11.58 14.45
N SER A 23 2.38 -11.00 13.39
CA SER A 23 1.94 -11.22 12.01
C SER A 23 2.18 -12.65 11.51
N ILE A 24 3.29 -13.29 11.89
CA ILE A 24 3.62 -14.66 11.47
C ILE A 24 2.67 -15.68 12.12
N ASP A 25 2.46 -15.59 13.43
CA ASP A 25 1.54 -16.47 14.17
C ASP A 25 0.08 -16.26 13.74
N ARG A 26 -0.27 -15.03 13.40
CA ARG A 26 -1.58 -14.68 12.81
C ARG A 26 -1.77 -15.31 11.42
N ARG A 27 -0.76 -15.28 10.55
CA ARG A 27 -0.81 -15.86 9.20
C ARG A 27 -1.11 -17.35 9.26
N GLU A 28 -0.47 -18.06 10.18
CA GLU A 28 -0.69 -19.49 10.39
C GLU A 28 -2.11 -19.80 10.90
N ARG A 29 -2.67 -18.95 11.77
CA ARG A 29 -4.08 -19.06 12.20
C ARG A 29 -5.06 -18.82 11.06
N ILE A 30 -4.82 -17.82 10.21
CA ILE A 30 -5.66 -17.50 9.04
C ILE A 30 -5.63 -18.65 8.04
N ARG A 31 -4.46 -19.23 7.77
CA ARG A 31 -4.33 -20.43 6.92
C ARG A 31 -5.17 -21.58 7.42
N ARG A 32 -5.07 -21.92 8.71
CA ARG A 32 -5.87 -22.99 9.31
C ARG A 32 -7.37 -22.71 9.24
N PHE A 33 -7.79 -21.46 9.43
CA PHE A 33 -9.17 -21.04 9.27
C PHE A 33 -9.68 -21.22 7.84
N LEU A 34 -8.87 -20.82 6.85
CA LEU A 34 -9.17 -20.96 5.42
C LEU A 34 -9.39 -22.43 5.03
N THR A 35 -8.45 -23.30 5.38
CA THR A 35 -8.54 -24.74 5.11
C THR A 35 -9.80 -25.33 5.76
N ALA A 36 -10.10 -24.96 7.02
CA ALA A 36 -11.24 -25.50 7.75
C ALA A 36 -12.62 -24.98 7.27
N LYS A 37 -12.72 -23.76 6.72
CA LYS A 37 -14.00 -23.12 6.38
C LYS A 37 -14.33 -23.09 4.89
N LEU A 38 -13.34 -22.97 4.01
CA LEU A 38 -13.56 -22.81 2.57
C LEU A 38 -13.36 -24.11 1.77
N GLY A 39 -12.89 -25.20 2.39
CA GLY A 39 -12.68 -26.48 1.69
C GLY A 39 -11.66 -26.37 0.55
N ILE A 40 -10.72 -25.44 0.69
CA ILE A 40 -9.58 -25.23 -0.20
C ILE A 40 -8.59 -26.35 0.09
N ASP A 41 -8.88 -27.56 -0.40
CA ASP A 41 -8.02 -28.75 -0.27
C ASP A 41 -7.16 -28.98 -1.52
N ASP A 42 -7.42 -28.24 -2.62
CA ASP A 42 -6.79 -28.46 -3.92
C ASP A 42 -6.55 -27.15 -4.68
N VAL A 43 -5.92 -26.19 -4.01
CA VAL A 43 -5.39 -25.01 -4.69
C VAL A 43 -3.88 -25.04 -4.45
N SER A 44 -3.10 -24.82 -5.51
CA SER A 44 -1.65 -24.97 -5.43
C SER A 44 -1.09 -24.16 -4.25
N ALA A 45 0.03 -24.57 -3.63
CA ALA A 45 0.59 -23.86 -2.47
C ALA A 45 0.76 -22.33 -2.67
N ARG A 46 0.82 -21.87 -3.93
CA ARG A 46 0.79 -20.47 -4.35
C ARG A 46 -0.54 -19.77 -4.02
N ASP A 47 -1.66 -20.41 -4.28
CA ASP A 47 -3.00 -19.83 -4.15
C ASP A 47 -3.47 -19.80 -2.70
N GLU A 48 -3.09 -20.80 -1.91
CA GLU A 48 -3.25 -20.76 -0.45
C GLU A 48 -2.45 -19.62 0.19
N GLN A 49 -1.20 -19.42 -0.24
CA GLN A 49 -0.37 -18.29 0.22
C GLN A 49 -1.00 -16.95 -0.18
N LEU A 50 -1.51 -16.86 -1.41
CA LEU A 50 -2.18 -15.66 -1.91
C LEU A 50 -3.43 -15.33 -1.08
N ALA A 51 -4.31 -16.32 -0.89
CA ALA A 51 -5.52 -16.16 -0.09
C ALA A 51 -5.22 -15.81 1.37
N ALA A 52 -4.20 -16.43 1.97
CA ALA A 52 -3.77 -16.13 3.32
C ALA A 52 -3.23 -14.70 3.45
N ASP A 53 -2.38 -14.26 2.54
CA ASP A 53 -1.81 -12.90 2.55
C ASP A 53 -2.89 -11.83 2.32
N MET A 54 -3.90 -12.12 1.49
CA MET A 54 -5.05 -11.26 1.27
C MET A 54 -5.94 -11.15 2.50
N LEU A 55 -6.22 -12.27 3.15
CA LEU A 55 -6.96 -12.23 4.41
C LEU A 55 -6.16 -11.55 5.51
N GLU A 56 -4.84 -11.76 5.57
CA GLU A 56 -3.97 -11.05 6.50
C GLU A 56 -4.08 -9.54 6.29
N GLN A 57 -4.04 -9.08 5.05
CA GLN A 57 -4.27 -7.68 4.72
C GLN A 57 -5.66 -7.19 5.14
N LEU A 58 -6.72 -7.93 4.80
CA LEU A 58 -8.09 -7.50 5.11
C LEU A 58 -8.35 -7.50 6.62
N LEU A 59 -7.71 -8.41 7.35
CA LEU A 59 -7.88 -8.55 8.79
C LEU A 59 -6.94 -7.63 9.58
N ARG A 60 -5.85 -7.11 8.97
CA ARG A 60 -4.84 -6.30 9.67
C ARG A 60 -5.51 -5.15 10.41
N GLU A 61 -5.39 -5.19 11.74
CA GLU A 61 -5.86 -4.22 12.75
C GLU A 61 -7.39 -4.07 12.85
N ASP A 62 -8.00 -4.54 13.95
CA ASP A 62 -9.40 -4.32 14.39
C ASP A 62 -10.41 -3.87 13.33
N ASN A 63 -10.37 -4.48 12.14
CA ASN A 63 -11.18 -4.04 11.02
C ASN A 63 -12.61 -4.34 11.44
N PRO A 64 -13.46 -3.32 11.71
CA PRO A 64 -14.77 -3.54 12.30
C PRO A 64 -15.70 -4.38 11.40
N LEU A 65 -15.24 -4.70 10.19
CA LEU A 65 -15.94 -5.42 9.14
C LEU A 65 -15.49 -6.88 9.00
N VAL A 66 -14.77 -7.49 9.97
CA VAL A 66 -14.29 -8.91 9.90
C VAL A 66 -15.34 -9.90 9.37
N ASN A 67 -16.62 -9.72 9.71
CA ASN A 67 -17.70 -10.61 9.27
C ASN A 67 -18.19 -10.34 7.83
N GLU A 68 -17.96 -9.16 7.26
CA GLU A 68 -18.30 -8.80 5.87
C GLU A 68 -17.17 -9.14 4.88
N ILE A 69 -15.93 -9.29 5.39
CA ILE A 69 -14.68 -9.45 4.64
C ILE A 69 -14.57 -10.76 3.86
N LEU A 70 -15.20 -11.85 4.30
CA LEU A 70 -15.10 -13.14 3.61
C LEU A 70 -15.74 -13.12 2.22
N GLY A 71 -16.84 -12.36 2.05
CA GLY A 71 -17.44 -12.12 0.74
C GLY A 71 -16.56 -11.25 -0.16
N ASP A 72 -15.74 -10.40 0.44
CA ASP A 72 -14.89 -9.47 -0.29
C ASP A 72 -13.62 -10.15 -0.77
N ALA A 73 -13.02 -11.05 0.03
CA ALA A 73 -11.87 -11.87 -0.37
C ALA A 73 -12.13 -12.63 -1.68
N VAL A 74 -13.36 -13.06 -1.94
CA VAL A 74 -13.78 -13.70 -3.20
C VAL A 74 -13.72 -12.71 -4.38
N ILE A 75 -14.15 -11.45 -4.19
CA ILE A 75 -14.04 -10.41 -5.22
C ILE A 75 -12.56 -10.20 -5.58
N PHE A 76 -11.67 -10.15 -4.58
CA PHE A 76 -10.24 -10.00 -4.82
C PHE A 76 -9.63 -11.19 -5.57
N LEU A 77 -9.97 -12.44 -5.20
CA LEU A 77 -9.47 -13.61 -5.91
C LEU A 77 -9.91 -13.57 -7.38
N SER A 78 -11.17 -13.22 -7.63
CA SER A 78 -11.70 -13.09 -8.99
C SER A 78 -11.04 -11.98 -9.82
N GLU A 79 -10.59 -10.88 -9.19
CA GLU A 79 -9.90 -9.79 -9.89
C GLU A 79 -8.40 -10.07 -10.12
N LEU A 80 -7.81 -11.05 -9.42
CA LEU A 80 -6.39 -11.42 -9.53
C LEU A 80 -6.13 -12.50 -10.58
N GLU A 81 -7.10 -13.38 -10.85
CA GLU A 81 -7.02 -14.40 -11.91
C GLU A 81 -6.88 -13.76 -13.32
N ASP A 82 -7.36 -12.53 -13.51
CA ASP A 82 -7.24 -11.77 -14.77
C ASP A 82 -5.84 -11.13 -14.99
N ASP A 83 -4.98 -11.07 -13.96
CA ASP A 83 -3.70 -10.33 -14.00
C ASP A 83 -2.49 -11.19 -14.44
N ASP A 84 -2.53 -12.53 -14.33
CA ASP A 84 -1.41 -13.42 -14.68
C ASP A 84 -1.17 -13.53 -16.20
N ALA A 85 -2.08 -12.99 -17.03
CA ALA A 85 -1.94 -12.88 -18.48
C ALA A 85 -1.32 -11.56 -18.95
N TYR A 86 -0.97 -10.63 -18.06
CA TYR A 86 -0.36 -9.35 -18.46
C TYR A 86 1.14 -9.51 -18.77
N ILE A 87 1.41 -10.03 -19.96
CA ILE A 87 2.63 -9.67 -20.71
C ILE A 87 2.57 -8.15 -20.90
N PRO A 88 3.67 -7.39 -20.69
CA PRO A 88 3.70 -5.98 -21.05
C PRO A 88 3.60 -5.90 -22.58
N VAL A 89 2.37 -5.87 -23.08
CA VAL A 89 2.13 -5.37 -24.42
C VAL A 89 2.50 -3.91 -24.30
N PHE A 90 3.61 -3.52 -24.92
CA PHE A 90 3.93 -2.15 -25.30
C PHE A 90 2.85 -1.64 -26.28
N GLY A 91 1.60 -1.68 -25.84
CA GLY A 91 0.41 -1.37 -26.60
C GLY A 91 -0.03 0.02 -26.20
N ASN A 92 0.47 1.00 -26.95
CA ASN A 92 -0.09 2.32 -27.18
C ASN A 92 -1.36 2.65 -26.35
N ARG A 93 -1.17 3.04 -25.09
CA ARG A 93 -2.06 4.04 -24.51
C ARG A 93 -1.56 5.40 -25.02
N SER A 94 -2.04 5.76 -26.20
CA SER A 94 -1.81 7.05 -26.84
C SER A 94 -2.54 8.17 -26.07
N GLY A 95 -1.96 8.54 -24.94
CA GLY A 95 -2.35 9.68 -24.11
C GLY A 95 -1.41 9.71 -22.91
N ARG A 96 -0.79 10.86 -22.61
CA ARG A 96 0.09 11.00 -21.43
C ARG A 96 -0.72 10.63 -20.18
N ALA A 97 -0.51 9.43 -19.62
CA ALA A 97 -1.24 8.98 -18.45
C ALA A 97 -1.06 10.02 -17.34
N ASN A 98 -2.19 10.44 -16.75
CA ASN A 98 -2.21 11.36 -15.63
C ASN A 98 -1.45 12.70 -15.85
N SER A 99 -1.47 13.24 -17.07
CA SER A 99 -0.77 14.51 -17.38
C SER A 99 -1.19 15.70 -16.49
N PHE A 100 -2.41 15.68 -15.96
CA PHE A 100 -2.96 16.67 -15.02
C PHE A 100 -2.49 16.50 -13.57
N TYR A 101 -1.79 15.41 -13.24
CA TYR A 101 -1.27 15.18 -11.90
C TYR A 101 -0.17 16.19 -11.55
N ASP A 102 -0.37 16.88 -10.44
CA ASP A 102 0.51 17.89 -9.88
C ASP A 102 1.19 17.34 -8.62
N ARG A 103 2.45 16.96 -8.80
CA ARG A 103 3.30 16.45 -7.71
C ARG A 103 3.53 17.46 -6.61
N SER A 104 3.54 18.75 -6.93
CA SER A 104 3.71 19.81 -5.93
C SER A 104 2.49 19.89 -5.04
N LYS A 105 1.27 19.75 -5.61
CA LYS A 105 0.04 19.67 -4.83
C LYS A 105 -0.04 18.40 -3.99
N ALA A 106 0.36 17.26 -4.55
CA ALA A 106 0.45 16.02 -3.80
C ALA A 106 1.40 16.16 -2.59
N LYS A 107 2.59 16.74 -2.81
CA LYS A 107 3.55 17.02 -1.73
C LYS A 107 3.02 18.02 -0.70
N ALA A 108 2.36 19.09 -1.14
CA ALA A 108 1.75 20.06 -0.24
C ALA A 108 0.67 19.41 0.64
N TYR A 109 -0.12 18.50 0.07
CA TYR A 109 -1.11 17.73 0.82
C TYR A 109 -0.44 16.82 1.85
N ILE A 110 0.62 16.10 1.46
CA ILE A 110 1.43 15.30 2.37
C ILE A 110 1.92 16.17 3.54
N ASP A 111 2.53 17.33 3.26
CA ASP A 111 3.11 18.20 4.29
C ASP A 111 2.07 18.74 5.27
N ALA A 112 0.86 19.00 4.79
CA ALA A 112 -0.25 19.46 5.62
C ALA A 112 -0.81 18.34 6.52
N TYR A 113 -0.93 17.12 6.00
CA TYR A 113 -1.77 16.09 6.61
C TYR A 113 -1.04 14.83 7.07
N TRP A 114 0.27 14.66 6.87
CA TRP A 114 0.98 13.45 7.31
C TRP A 114 0.89 13.18 8.81
N LYS A 115 0.74 14.24 9.64
CA LYS A 115 0.62 14.14 11.11
C LYS A 115 -0.79 14.45 11.62
N ASN A 116 -1.52 15.34 10.94
CA ASN A 116 -2.85 15.76 11.34
C ASN A 116 -3.82 15.28 10.28
N TYR A 117 -4.72 14.37 10.62
CA TYR A 117 -5.57 13.73 9.63
C TYR A 117 -6.57 14.74 9.07
N ASN A 118 -6.82 14.69 7.76
CA ASN A 118 -7.77 15.60 7.14
C ASN A 118 -9.21 15.24 7.55
N PRO A 119 -9.94 16.11 8.28
CA PRO A 119 -11.27 15.81 8.80
C PRO A 119 -12.34 15.69 7.70
N ALA A 120 -12.03 16.04 6.45
CA ALA A 120 -12.92 15.82 5.31
C ALA A 120 -13.05 14.33 4.92
N TYR A 121 -12.16 13.47 5.42
CA TYR A 121 -12.11 12.05 5.14
C TYR A 121 -12.25 11.22 6.42
N PRO A 122 -12.83 10.01 6.36
CA PRO A 122 -12.82 9.09 7.49
C PRO A 122 -11.37 8.68 7.80
N SER A 123 -11.07 8.50 9.09
CA SER A 123 -9.82 7.92 9.57
C SER A 123 -10.02 6.45 9.90
N PHE A 124 -9.02 5.64 9.55
CA PHE A 124 -8.93 4.22 9.84
C PHE A 124 -7.74 3.88 10.76
N SER A 125 -7.25 4.86 11.54
CA SER A 125 -6.03 4.75 12.36
C SER A 125 -6.01 3.60 13.39
N HIS A 126 -7.13 2.91 13.60
CA HIS A 126 -7.27 1.78 14.51
C HIS A 126 -7.71 0.48 13.83
N GLY A 127 -8.04 0.51 12.53
CA GLY A 127 -8.79 -0.56 11.85
C GLY A 127 -8.16 -1.07 10.55
N GLY A 128 -6.89 -0.71 10.31
CA GLY A 128 -6.18 -1.02 9.07
C GLY A 128 -6.67 -0.18 7.88
N GLY A 129 -5.76 0.08 6.95
CA GLY A 129 -6.10 0.73 5.67
C GLY A 129 -5.95 2.25 5.64
N ASP A 130 -5.56 2.88 6.75
CA ASP A 130 -5.39 4.34 6.74
C ASP A 130 -4.21 4.80 5.88
N CYS A 131 -3.15 3.99 5.77
CA CYS A 131 -2.12 4.20 4.76
C CYS A 131 -2.69 4.36 3.34
N THR A 132 -3.59 3.49 2.90
CA THR A 132 -4.14 3.55 1.54
C THR A 132 -5.15 4.68 1.39
N ASN A 133 -5.96 4.92 2.43
CA ASN A 133 -6.85 6.07 2.51
C ASN A 133 -6.08 7.38 2.34
N PHE A 134 -5.00 7.57 3.11
CA PHE A 134 -4.14 8.75 3.03
C PHE A 134 -3.54 8.91 1.64
N ILE A 135 -2.94 7.86 1.09
CA ILE A 135 -2.32 7.95 -0.24
C ILE A 135 -3.38 8.23 -1.32
N SER A 136 -4.59 7.69 -1.19
CA SER A 136 -5.68 8.05 -2.10
C SER A 136 -6.05 9.53 -2.01
N GLN A 137 -6.07 10.11 -0.80
CA GLN A 137 -6.26 11.54 -0.63
C GLN A 137 -5.13 12.37 -1.26
N VAL A 138 -3.87 11.94 -1.09
CA VAL A 138 -2.69 12.57 -1.72
C VAL A 138 -2.82 12.61 -3.24
N LEU A 139 -3.19 11.48 -3.84
CA LEU A 139 -3.39 11.36 -5.29
C LEU A 139 -4.53 12.25 -5.80
N TYR A 140 -5.64 12.31 -5.06
CA TYR A 140 -6.79 13.15 -5.38
C TYR A 140 -6.44 14.64 -5.27
N ALA A 141 -5.75 15.05 -4.19
CA ALA A 141 -5.28 16.41 -3.99
C ALA A 141 -4.24 16.84 -5.05
N GLY A 142 -3.46 15.88 -5.55
CA GLY A 142 -2.59 16.05 -6.71
C GLY A 142 -3.35 16.21 -8.04
N GLY A 143 -4.69 16.14 -8.06
CA GLY A 143 -5.50 16.46 -9.22
C GLY A 143 -5.95 15.26 -10.06
N LEU A 144 -5.82 14.03 -9.53
CA LEU A 144 -6.39 12.86 -10.20
C LEU A 144 -7.91 12.80 -9.96
N PRO A 145 -8.73 12.62 -11.02
CA PRO A 145 -10.17 12.54 -10.88
C PRO A 145 -10.58 11.22 -10.22
N TRP A 146 -11.73 11.22 -9.55
CA TRP A 146 -12.37 9.97 -9.16
C TRP A 146 -12.73 9.11 -10.37
N ALA A 147 -12.74 7.80 -10.14
CA ALA A 147 -13.35 6.84 -11.03
C ALA A 147 -14.63 6.33 -10.36
N ASP A 148 -15.79 6.64 -10.95
CA ASP A 148 -17.09 6.22 -10.43
C ASP A 148 -17.96 5.76 -11.62
N ASP A 149 -18.33 4.49 -11.62
CA ASP A 149 -19.26 3.90 -12.59
C ASP A 149 -20.72 4.26 -12.32
N ASN A 150 -20.98 5.05 -11.27
CA ASN A 150 -22.30 5.46 -10.78
C ASN A 150 -23.19 4.29 -10.32
N ASN A 151 -22.61 3.13 -10.04
CA ASN A 151 -23.31 1.99 -9.45
C ASN A 151 -22.83 1.76 -8.01
N PRO A 152 -23.60 2.17 -6.98
CA PRO A 152 -23.22 1.97 -5.58
C PRO A 152 -22.96 0.51 -5.20
N ALA A 153 -23.55 -0.46 -5.90
CA ALA A 153 -23.29 -1.88 -5.66
C ALA A 153 -21.84 -2.27 -5.97
N ASN A 154 -21.14 -1.49 -6.81
CA ASN A 154 -19.78 -1.74 -7.25
C ASN A 154 -18.71 -1.00 -6.41
N HIS A 155 -19.05 -0.41 -5.24
CA HIS A 155 -18.07 0.29 -4.38
C HIS A 155 -16.87 -0.58 -3.94
N LYS A 156 -17.02 -1.92 -3.96
CA LYS A 156 -15.95 -2.87 -3.64
C LYS A 156 -15.05 -3.24 -4.82
N LYS A 157 -15.46 -2.95 -6.06
CA LYS A 157 -14.74 -3.33 -7.28
C LYS A 157 -13.61 -2.35 -7.60
N SER A 158 -12.49 -2.84 -8.13
CA SER A 158 -11.33 -2.00 -8.47
C SER A 158 -11.56 -1.05 -9.63
N VAL A 159 -12.66 -1.17 -10.37
CA VAL A 159 -13.02 -0.20 -11.43
C VAL A 159 -13.31 1.19 -10.85
N ASN A 160 -13.83 1.23 -9.63
CA ASN A 160 -14.16 2.46 -8.90
C ASN A 160 -12.99 2.89 -8.02
N TRP A 161 -12.84 4.19 -7.77
CA TRP A 161 -11.92 4.82 -6.82
C TRP A 161 -12.44 6.21 -6.45
N TYR A 162 -13.02 6.32 -5.25
CA TYR A 162 -13.54 7.56 -4.71
C TYR A 162 -13.73 7.50 -3.19
N CYS A 163 -13.79 8.69 -2.58
CA CYS A 163 -14.33 8.92 -1.25
C CYS A 163 -15.23 10.16 -1.29
N LYS A 164 -16.55 9.96 -1.30
CA LYS A 164 -17.57 11.02 -1.46
C LYS A 164 -17.67 11.87 -0.19
N PRO A 165 -18.03 13.17 -0.30
CA PRO A 165 -18.00 14.10 0.85
C PRO A 165 -18.89 13.65 1.99
N GLY A 166 -18.36 13.51 3.20
CA GLY A 166 -19.11 13.02 4.37
C GLY A 166 -19.25 11.49 4.43
N ALA A 167 -18.43 10.75 3.68
CA ALA A 167 -18.24 9.32 3.94
C ALA A 167 -17.76 9.10 5.37
N THR A 168 -18.30 8.08 6.05
CA THR A 168 -17.78 7.64 7.33
C THR A 168 -16.94 6.37 7.16
N ASN A 169 -16.50 5.77 8.26
CA ASN A 169 -15.87 4.44 8.26
C ASN A 169 -16.87 3.30 7.99
N LYS A 170 -18.18 3.59 7.92
CA LYS A 170 -19.23 2.59 7.68
C LYS A 170 -19.33 2.24 6.19
N ASP A 171 -19.03 1.00 5.87
CA ASP A 171 -19.08 0.52 4.49
C ASP A 171 -20.49 0.45 3.90
N SER A 172 -21.50 0.23 4.76
CA SER A 172 -22.91 0.20 4.37
C SER A 172 -23.40 1.48 3.69
N GLU A 173 -22.71 2.61 3.89
CA GLU A 173 -23.01 3.88 3.22
C GLU A 173 -22.58 3.88 1.74
N LYS A 174 -21.65 3.00 1.33
CA LYS A 174 -21.14 2.87 -0.05
C LYS A 174 -20.57 4.17 -0.61
N ARG A 175 -20.02 5.02 0.27
CA ARG A 175 -19.48 6.36 -0.06
C ARG A 175 -17.97 6.39 -0.20
N ILE A 176 -17.28 5.33 0.20
CA ILE A 176 -15.84 5.15 0.07
C ILE A 176 -15.59 3.78 -0.56
N THR A 177 -14.76 3.74 -1.61
CA THR A 177 -14.49 2.49 -2.32
C THR A 177 -13.40 1.68 -1.66
N PHE A 178 -13.35 0.37 -1.94
CA PHE A 178 -12.27 -0.48 -1.43
C PHE A 178 -10.92 -0.09 -2.02
N SER A 179 -10.87 0.26 -3.31
CA SER A 179 -9.67 0.80 -3.95
C SER A 179 -9.12 2.07 -3.30
N TRP A 180 -9.96 2.82 -2.58
CA TRP A 180 -9.54 4.02 -1.85
C TRP A 180 -8.85 3.69 -0.53
N LYS A 181 -9.23 2.59 0.14
CA LYS A 181 -8.80 2.29 1.52
C LYS A 181 -8.09 0.93 1.72
N ILE A 182 -8.07 0.05 0.73
CA ILE A 182 -7.46 -1.29 0.83
C ILE A 182 -6.33 -1.44 -0.19
N ALA A 183 -5.11 -1.75 0.27
CA ALA A 183 -3.92 -1.71 -0.58
C ALA A 183 -3.98 -2.66 -1.80
N ALA A 184 -4.66 -3.81 -1.70
CA ALA A 184 -4.78 -4.75 -2.82
C ALA A 184 -5.79 -4.28 -3.88
N VAL A 185 -6.92 -3.68 -3.49
CA VAL A 185 -7.83 -3.09 -4.49
C VAL A 185 -7.22 -1.82 -5.06
N PHE A 186 -6.48 -1.06 -4.26
CA PHE A 186 -5.69 0.06 -4.75
C PHE A 186 -4.73 -0.41 -5.86
N LYS A 187 -4.00 -1.51 -5.65
CA LYS A 187 -3.16 -2.13 -6.68
C LYS A 187 -3.96 -2.45 -7.93
N ALA A 188 -5.04 -3.21 -7.82
CA ALA A 188 -5.89 -3.58 -8.96
C ALA A 188 -6.43 -2.36 -9.73
N HIS A 189 -6.73 -1.27 -9.03
CA HIS A 189 -7.17 -0.01 -9.63
C HIS A 189 -6.04 0.71 -10.37
N TRP A 190 -4.90 0.89 -9.71
CA TRP A 190 -3.85 1.82 -10.13
C TRP A 190 -2.88 1.23 -11.15
N ILE A 191 -2.60 -0.08 -11.15
CA ILE A 191 -1.75 -0.69 -12.20
C ILE A 191 -2.30 -0.43 -13.61
N LYS A 192 -3.63 -0.27 -13.73
CA LYS A 192 -4.34 0.04 -14.98
C LYS A 192 -4.36 1.53 -15.31
N ARG A 193 -3.79 2.43 -14.49
CA ARG A 193 -3.99 3.89 -14.59
C ARG A 193 -2.72 4.72 -14.44
N VAL A 194 -1.68 4.18 -13.82
CA VAL A 194 -0.38 4.84 -13.73
C VAL A 194 0.35 4.82 -15.07
N GLU A 195 1.33 5.70 -15.24
CA GLU A 195 2.21 5.68 -16.42
C GLU A 195 3.03 4.39 -16.46
N LEU A 196 3.60 4.02 -15.32
CA LEU A 196 4.43 2.84 -15.18
C LEU A 196 4.27 2.25 -13.80
N HIS A 197 4.25 0.92 -13.71
CA HIS A 197 4.48 0.23 -12.45
C HIS A 197 5.55 -0.84 -12.63
N LYS A 198 6.34 -1.07 -11.59
CA LYS A 198 7.37 -2.12 -11.54
C LYS A 198 7.26 -2.87 -10.22
N MET A 199 7.71 -4.12 -10.22
CA MET A 199 7.81 -4.95 -9.02
C MET A 199 9.24 -5.43 -8.90
N TYR A 200 9.78 -5.36 -7.70
CA TYR A 200 11.13 -5.78 -7.34
C TYR A 200 11.04 -6.74 -6.16
N SER A 201 11.95 -7.71 -6.10
CA SER A 201 12.27 -8.29 -4.79
C SER A 201 12.98 -7.24 -3.92
N TYR A 202 12.90 -7.33 -2.59
CA TYR A 202 13.68 -6.44 -1.72
C TYR A 202 15.17 -6.57 -1.99
N THR A 203 15.65 -7.79 -2.24
CA THR A 203 17.05 -8.03 -2.63
C THR A 203 17.46 -7.22 -3.86
N GLU A 204 16.62 -7.17 -4.89
CA GLU A 204 16.87 -6.40 -6.12
C GLU A 204 16.78 -4.89 -5.87
N ALA A 205 15.77 -4.44 -5.14
CA ALA A 205 15.59 -3.02 -4.83
C ALA A 205 16.74 -2.46 -3.96
N ILE A 206 17.23 -3.24 -3.00
CA ILE A 206 18.38 -2.89 -2.16
C ILE A 206 19.64 -2.74 -3.02
N ARG A 207 19.94 -3.74 -3.88
CA ARG A 207 21.14 -3.71 -4.74
C ARG A 207 21.15 -2.53 -5.71
N ASN A 208 19.97 -2.10 -6.17
CA ASN A 208 19.81 -1.07 -7.19
C ASN A 208 19.19 0.23 -6.64
N MET A 209 19.33 0.52 -5.34
CA MET A 209 18.65 1.66 -4.68
C MET A 209 18.93 3.01 -5.36
N ASN A 210 20.17 3.24 -5.81
CA ASN A 210 20.53 4.49 -6.48
C ASN A 210 19.78 4.68 -7.81
N GLU A 211 19.66 3.61 -8.61
CA GLU A 211 18.90 3.62 -9.87
C GLU A 211 17.41 3.80 -9.59
N LEU A 212 16.86 3.02 -8.65
CA LEU A 212 15.46 3.12 -8.23
C LEU A 212 15.12 4.54 -7.77
N SER A 213 16.00 5.19 -6.99
CA SER A 213 15.82 6.57 -6.55
C SER A 213 15.78 7.57 -7.71
N GLY A 214 16.46 7.27 -8.82
CA GLY A 214 16.47 8.10 -10.03
C GLY A 214 15.21 7.96 -10.88
N GLU A 215 14.46 6.88 -10.70
CA GLU A 215 13.27 6.55 -11.47
C GLU A 215 11.94 6.95 -10.80
N VAL A 216 11.97 7.31 -9.52
CA VAL A 216 10.78 7.74 -8.76
C VAL A 216 10.79 9.25 -8.49
N PHE A 217 9.60 9.82 -8.30
CA PHE A 217 9.42 11.26 -8.08
C PHE A 217 8.52 11.55 -6.87
N LEU A 218 8.53 12.79 -6.37
CA LEU A 218 7.64 13.20 -5.28
C LEU A 218 6.18 12.93 -5.63
N GLY A 219 5.41 12.39 -4.69
CA GLY A 219 4.02 11.99 -4.91
C GLY A 219 3.85 10.75 -5.78
N ASP A 220 4.91 10.07 -6.22
CA ASP A 220 4.80 8.69 -6.69
C ASP A 220 4.51 7.77 -5.51
N VAL A 221 3.99 6.56 -5.80
CA VAL A 221 3.51 5.63 -4.78
C VAL A 221 4.37 4.39 -4.76
N VAL A 222 4.60 3.84 -3.57
CA VAL A 222 5.18 2.51 -3.38
C VAL A 222 4.26 1.67 -2.52
N GLN A 223 4.31 0.36 -2.73
CA GLN A 223 3.67 -0.61 -1.86
C GLN A 223 4.67 -1.64 -1.39
N PHE A 224 4.66 -1.90 -0.09
CA PHE A 224 5.29 -3.10 0.45
C PHE A 224 4.37 -4.28 0.24
N CYS A 225 4.93 -5.36 -0.27
CA CYS A 225 4.23 -6.57 -0.63
C CYS A 225 4.85 -7.77 0.07
N TYR A 226 4.02 -8.74 0.43
CA TYR A 226 4.49 -10.06 0.82
C TYR A 226 5.19 -10.74 -0.34
N SER A 227 5.84 -11.88 -0.09
CA SER A 227 6.53 -12.66 -1.13
C SER A 227 5.60 -13.15 -2.26
N SER A 228 4.31 -13.33 -1.97
CA SER A 228 3.26 -13.56 -2.97
C SER A 228 3.06 -12.39 -3.96
N GLY A 229 3.45 -11.17 -3.56
CA GLY A 229 3.19 -9.94 -4.31
C GLY A 229 1.90 -9.21 -3.90
N VAL A 230 1.16 -9.72 -2.90
CA VAL A 230 0.02 -9.03 -2.29
C VAL A 230 0.52 -7.82 -1.50
N PRO A 231 0.05 -6.60 -1.80
CA PRO A 231 0.45 -5.40 -1.07
C PRO A 231 -0.20 -5.37 0.32
N TYR A 232 0.59 -5.04 1.34
CA TYR A 232 0.13 -4.90 2.72
C TYR A 232 0.26 -3.47 3.26
N HIS A 233 1.00 -2.59 2.60
CA HIS A 233 1.16 -1.19 3.01
C HIS A 233 1.35 -0.30 1.79
N THR A 234 0.72 0.88 1.80
CA THR A 234 0.78 1.87 0.70
C THR A 234 1.40 3.16 1.20
N LEU A 235 2.44 3.66 0.53
CA LEU A 235 3.17 4.86 0.94
C LEU A 235 3.41 5.79 -0.26
N ALA A 236 3.55 7.09 0.00
CA ALA A 236 3.97 8.05 -1.02
C ALA A 236 5.44 8.44 -0.85
N VAL A 237 6.11 8.69 -1.96
CA VAL A 237 7.46 9.28 -2.01
C VAL A 237 7.36 10.76 -1.64
N THR A 238 7.97 11.15 -0.53
CA THR A 238 7.95 12.52 -0.01
C THR A 238 9.30 13.22 -0.09
N GLY A 239 10.39 12.46 -0.31
CA GLY A 239 11.71 13.05 -0.40
C GLY A 239 12.79 12.04 -0.74
N PHE A 240 14.04 12.51 -0.68
CA PHE A 240 15.22 11.69 -0.86
C PHE A 240 16.29 12.17 0.11
N ASN A 241 16.96 11.23 0.78
CA ASN A 241 18.05 11.51 1.70
C ASN A 241 19.25 10.64 1.35
N ARG A 242 20.46 11.10 1.69
CA ARG A 242 21.63 10.22 1.61
C ARG A 242 21.71 9.43 2.91
N ASP A 243 21.75 8.11 2.81
CA ASP A 243 22.02 7.28 3.98
C ASP A 243 23.52 7.40 4.34
N PRO A 244 23.87 7.86 5.56
CA PRO A 244 25.26 8.09 5.93
C PRO A 244 26.05 6.79 6.10
N GLU A 245 25.38 5.68 6.42
CA GLU A 245 26.00 4.39 6.73
C GLU A 245 26.16 3.53 5.47
N TYR A 246 25.11 3.47 4.65
CA TYR A 246 25.11 2.66 3.44
C TYR A 246 25.51 3.43 2.17
N HIS A 247 25.68 4.76 2.28
CA HIS A 247 26.07 5.65 1.19
C HIS A 247 25.15 5.60 -0.05
N VAL A 248 23.88 5.21 0.12
CA VAL A 248 22.86 5.18 -0.93
C VAL A 248 22.03 6.47 -0.93
N ARG A 249 21.49 6.83 -2.10
CA ARG A 249 20.43 7.85 -2.23
C ARG A 249 19.09 7.18 -1.92
N ASP A 250 18.70 7.26 -0.66
CA ASP A 250 17.48 6.65 -0.15
C ASP A 250 16.23 7.46 -0.53
N ILE A 251 15.11 6.74 -0.61
CA ILE A 251 13.79 7.29 -0.88
C ILE A 251 13.07 7.45 0.46
N VAL A 252 12.60 8.67 0.73
CA VAL A 252 11.86 8.99 1.95
C VAL A 252 10.37 8.82 1.68
N LEU A 253 9.71 8.07 2.55
CA LEU A 253 8.32 7.66 2.42
C LEU A 253 7.44 8.27 3.51
N THR A 254 6.15 8.38 3.20
CA THR A 254 5.12 8.79 4.16
C THR A 254 3.90 7.87 4.15
N SER A 255 3.31 7.68 5.32
CA SER A 255 2.02 7.00 5.53
C SER A 255 1.43 7.38 6.90
N HIS A 256 0.12 7.17 7.08
CA HIS A 256 -0.59 7.41 8.34
C HIS A 256 -0.44 6.29 9.39
N ASP A 257 -0.14 5.04 9.02
CA ASP A 257 -0.04 3.95 10.01
C ASP A 257 1.11 4.11 11.04
N ILE A 258 2.15 4.92 10.74
CA ILE A 258 3.27 5.23 11.65
C ILE A 258 3.38 6.75 11.88
N ASP A 259 2.48 7.54 11.30
CA ASP A 259 2.59 9.01 11.21
C ASP A 259 4.03 9.45 10.88
N SER A 260 4.56 8.95 9.76
CA SER A 260 5.93 9.26 9.36
C SER A 260 5.95 10.00 8.03
N ASN A 261 6.81 11.01 7.92
CA ASN A 261 7.23 11.62 6.66
C ASN A 261 8.76 11.56 6.47
N THR A 262 9.43 10.72 7.27
CA THR A 262 10.88 10.55 7.29
C THR A 262 11.29 9.08 7.13
N ARG A 263 10.34 8.19 6.78
CA ARG A 263 10.61 6.75 6.73
C ARG A 263 11.57 6.44 5.59
N SER A 264 12.68 5.79 5.93
CA SER A 264 13.66 5.28 4.95
C SER A 264 13.10 4.07 4.23
N LEU A 265 13.05 4.08 2.90
CA LEU A 265 12.73 2.89 2.11
C LEU A 265 13.84 1.84 2.27
N TYR A 266 15.10 2.24 2.09
CA TYR A 266 16.25 1.33 2.11
C TYR A 266 16.39 0.60 3.44
N ARG A 267 16.40 1.33 4.57
CA ARG A 267 16.50 0.72 5.90
C ARG A 267 15.28 -0.13 6.23
N THR A 268 14.08 0.31 5.83
CA THR A 268 12.88 -0.53 5.97
C THR A 268 13.09 -1.87 5.27
N MET A 269 13.55 -1.91 4.02
CA MET A 269 13.70 -3.20 3.32
C MET A 269 14.77 -4.11 3.93
N LEU A 270 15.77 -3.57 4.64
CA LEU A 270 16.79 -4.38 5.34
C LEU A 270 16.25 -5.10 6.58
N GLU A 271 15.15 -4.62 7.16
CA GLU A 271 14.55 -5.17 8.38
C GLU A 271 13.55 -6.30 8.12
N TYR A 272 13.09 -6.45 6.87
CA TYR A 272 12.04 -7.40 6.50
C TYR A 272 12.61 -8.60 5.71
N PRO A 273 11.86 -9.72 5.60
CA PRO A 273 12.31 -10.89 4.86
C PRO A 273 12.74 -10.56 3.44
N ALA A 274 13.88 -11.13 3.01
CA ALA A 274 14.51 -10.78 1.73
C ALA A 274 13.68 -11.19 0.49
N ASP A 275 12.72 -12.10 0.66
CA ASP A 275 11.78 -12.58 -0.35
C ASP A 275 10.53 -11.69 -0.49
N TYR A 276 10.35 -10.70 0.39
CA TYR A 276 9.31 -9.69 0.24
C TYR A 276 9.57 -8.82 -0.99
N LYS A 277 8.52 -8.14 -1.45
CA LYS A 277 8.51 -7.43 -2.73
C LYS A 277 8.16 -5.97 -2.54
N LEU A 278 8.77 -5.12 -3.37
CA LEU A 278 8.47 -3.71 -3.48
C LEU A 278 7.75 -3.48 -4.81
N ARG A 279 6.56 -2.89 -4.76
CA ARG A 279 5.89 -2.40 -5.96
C ARG A 279 6.00 -0.88 -6.03
N VAL A 280 6.37 -0.37 -7.19
CA VAL A 280 6.61 1.05 -7.44
C VAL A 280 5.67 1.53 -8.53
N TYR A 281 5.07 2.70 -8.33
CA TYR A 281 4.10 3.31 -9.22
C TYR A 281 4.58 4.71 -9.62
N ASN A 282 4.97 4.90 -10.88
CA ASN A 282 5.14 6.23 -11.44
C ASN A 282 3.79 6.74 -11.90
N ILE A 283 3.21 7.67 -11.13
CA ILE A 283 1.84 8.13 -11.36
C ILE A 283 1.71 8.81 -12.73
N LYS A 284 2.71 9.60 -13.12
CA LYS A 284 2.79 10.23 -14.45
C LYS A 284 4.22 10.21 -14.99
N LYS A 285 4.37 10.38 -16.31
CA LYS A 285 5.67 10.45 -16.98
C LYS A 285 6.53 11.64 -16.54
N GLY A 286 7.81 11.38 -16.31
CA GLY A 286 8.83 12.41 -16.03
C GLY A 286 8.67 13.07 -14.65
N ARG A 287 9.51 14.08 -14.38
CA ARG A 287 9.43 14.94 -13.19
C ARG A 287 8.16 15.78 -13.22
#